data_AF-A0A9N8VMX5-F1
#
_entry.id   AF-A0A9N8VMX5-F1
#
_cell.length_a   1.000
_cell.length_b   1.000
_cell.length_c   1.000
_cell.angle_alpha   90.00
_cell.angle_beta   90.00
_cell.angle_gamma   90.00
#
_symmetry.space_group_name_H-M   'P 1'
#
loop_
_entity.id
_entity.type
_entity.pdbx_description
1 polymer ?
#
loop_
_entity_poly.entity_id
_entity_poly.type
_entity_poly.pdbx_seq_one_letter_code
_entity_poly.pdbx_strand_id
1 'polypeptide(L)'
;MSRAWSSKEDEFLVRLGNGENGRRMRATYLNHKTAKQCADRLKDIRGYIDRPFTPFEYNMIRQLYQKYGPRWRRMSAVLRRPPQAIMECWLSLKAMDDEIRKQMSVQRLLS
;
A
#
# COMPACT_ATOMS: atom_id res chain seq x y z
N MET A 1 20.70 -2.60 21.95
CA MET A 1 20.76 -2.42 20.49
C MET A 1 20.27 -3.69 19.81
N SER A 2 19.40 -3.62 18.80
CA SER A 2 18.93 -4.83 18.11
C SER A 2 19.99 -5.36 17.13
N ARG A 3 20.14 -6.68 17.02
CA ARG A 3 21.02 -7.35 16.04
C ARG A 3 20.87 -6.76 14.63
N ALA A 4 21.96 -6.56 13.91
CA ALA A 4 21.93 -6.09 12.53
C ALA A 4 21.17 -7.07 11.60
N TRP A 5 20.56 -6.56 10.53
CA TRP A 5 19.93 -7.38 9.49
C TRP A 5 20.99 -8.00 8.58
N SER A 6 20.83 -9.27 8.25
CA SER A 6 21.66 -9.99 7.29
C SER A 6 20.96 -10.13 5.94
N SER A 7 21.73 -10.32 4.86
CA SER A 7 21.19 -10.50 3.52
C SER A 7 20.25 -11.70 3.41
N LYS A 8 20.49 -12.79 4.16
CA LYS A 8 19.61 -13.95 4.21
C LYS A 8 18.25 -13.60 4.83
N GLU A 9 18.24 -12.81 5.91
CA GLU A 9 17.00 -12.36 6.54
C GLU A 9 16.21 -11.46 5.60
N ASP A 10 16.88 -10.56 4.87
CA ASP A 10 16.24 -9.69 3.87
C ASP A 10 15.62 -10.53 2.73
N GLU A 11 16.33 -11.55 2.23
CA GLU A 11 15.80 -12.48 1.22
C GLU A 11 14.56 -13.22 1.73
N PHE A 12 14.60 -13.73 2.97
CA PHE A 12 13.45 -14.35 3.61
C PHE A 12 12.27 -13.39 3.74
N LEU A 13 12.51 -12.14 4.15
CA LEU A 13 11.47 -11.11 4.25
C LEU A 13 10.82 -10.83 2.90
N VAL A 14 11.61 -10.71 1.83
CA VAL A 14 11.12 -10.45 0.47
C VAL A 14 10.27 -11.63 -0.02
N ARG A 15 10.79 -12.85 0.13
CA ARG A 15 10.12 -14.08 -0.32
C ARG A 15 8.78 -14.32 0.39
N LEU A 16 8.74 -14.10 1.70
CA LEU A 16 7.55 -14.35 2.51
C LEU A 16 6.51 -13.22 2.40
N GLY A 17 6.95 -11.99 2.19
CA GLY A 17 6.08 -10.82 2.09
C GLY A 17 5.20 -10.60 3.34
N ASN A 18 4.06 -9.92 3.15
CA ASN A 18 3.13 -9.58 4.23
C ASN A 18 1.87 -10.46 4.29
N GLY A 19 1.86 -11.61 3.60
CA GLY A 19 0.77 -12.58 3.73
C GLY A 19 0.71 -13.19 5.14
N GLU A 20 -0.40 -13.84 5.48
CA GLU A 20 -0.56 -14.53 6.77
C GLU A 20 0.49 -15.64 6.97
N ASN A 21 0.71 -16.46 5.93
CA ASN A 21 1.80 -17.43 5.90
C ASN A 21 3.16 -16.75 6.09
N GLY A 22 3.38 -15.59 5.45
CA GLY A 22 4.62 -14.84 5.62
C GLY A 22 4.80 -14.26 7.03
N ARG A 23 3.72 -13.85 7.71
CA ARG A 23 3.76 -13.42 9.11
C ARG A 23 4.10 -14.58 10.05
N ARG A 24 3.45 -15.72 9.90
CA ARG A 24 3.70 -16.93 10.70
C ARG A 24 5.14 -17.43 10.53
N MET A 25 5.60 -17.55 9.29
CA MET A 25 6.97 -18.00 8.99
C MET A 25 8.02 -17.03 9.53
N ARG A 26 7.79 -15.72 9.49
CA ARG A 26 8.71 -14.75 10.11
C ARG A 26 8.83 -14.94 11.61
N ALA A 27 7.74 -15.23 12.33
CA ALA A 27 7.80 -15.47 13.77
C ALA A 27 8.64 -16.72 14.12
N THR A 28 8.63 -17.74 13.26
CA THR A 28 9.45 -18.95 13.44
C THR A 28 10.91 -18.73 13.09
N TYR A 29 11.21 -18.13 11.94
CA TYR A 29 12.58 -18.01 11.41
C TYR A 29 13.33 -16.74 11.88
N LEU A 30 12.60 -15.71 12.29
CA LEU A 30 13.11 -14.44 12.80
C LEU A 30 12.58 -14.22 14.22
N ASN A 31 12.67 -15.22 15.09
CA ASN A 31 12.15 -15.17 16.46
C ASN A 31 12.81 -14.09 17.34
N HIS A 32 13.99 -13.61 16.95
CA HIS A 32 14.70 -12.46 17.56
C HIS A 32 14.27 -11.10 16.98
N LYS A 33 13.34 -11.07 16.03
CA LYS A 33 12.80 -9.85 15.43
C LYS A 33 11.30 -9.75 15.68
N THR A 34 10.85 -8.58 16.10
CA THR A 34 9.41 -8.34 16.27
C THR A 34 8.71 -8.23 14.91
N ALA A 35 7.40 -8.46 14.90
CA ALA A 35 6.59 -8.26 13.70
C ALA A 35 6.71 -6.85 13.13
N LYS A 36 6.80 -5.82 14.00
CA LYS A 36 7.03 -4.43 13.62
C LYS A 36 8.38 -4.23 12.93
N GLN A 37 9.46 -4.76 13.51
CA GLN A 37 10.81 -4.69 12.90
C GLN A 37 10.83 -5.33 11.52
N CYS A 38 10.18 -6.49 11.36
CA CYS A 38 10.07 -7.16 10.07
C CYS A 38 9.27 -6.36 9.03
N ALA A 39 8.17 -5.71 9.46
CA ALA A 39 7.36 -4.88 8.59
C ALA A 39 8.10 -3.63 8.14
N ASP A 40 8.78 -2.94 9.07
CA ASP A 40 9.54 -1.74 8.78
C ASP A 40 10.75 -2.07 7.89
N ARG A 41 11.52 -3.13 8.18
CA ARG A 41 12.62 -3.58 7.30
C ARG A 41 12.13 -3.94 5.89
N LEU A 42 10.97 -4.59 5.77
CA LEU A 42 10.43 -4.93 4.46
C LEU A 42 10.01 -3.68 3.65
N LYS A 43 9.61 -2.58 4.30
CA LYS A 43 9.39 -1.30 3.62
C LYS A 43 10.72 -0.74 3.10
N ASP A 44 11.77 -0.80 3.92
CA ASP A 44 13.11 -0.33 3.55
C ASP A 44 13.65 -1.10 2.35
N ILE A 45 13.60 -2.44 2.40
CA ILE A 45 14.08 -3.31 1.29
C ILE A 45 13.33 -2.99 -0.01
N ARG A 46 12.02 -2.74 0.07
CA ARG A 46 11.20 -2.43 -1.11
C ARG A 46 11.37 -1.00 -1.59
N GLY A 47 11.99 -0.13 -0.80
CA GLY A 47 12.20 1.28 -1.11
C GLY A 47 10.90 1.98 -1.47
N TYR A 48 9.88 1.83 -0.62
CA TYR A 48 8.61 2.53 -0.81
C TYR A 48 8.77 4.03 -0.62
N ILE A 49 8.01 4.80 -1.40
CA ILE A 49 7.99 6.26 -1.32
C ILE A 49 7.11 6.69 -0.14
N ASP A 50 7.69 7.38 0.83
CA ASP A 50 7.02 7.92 2.02
C ASP A 50 6.84 9.44 1.92
N ARG A 51 5.84 9.87 1.13
CA ARG A 51 5.40 11.27 0.99
C ARG A 51 3.91 11.32 0.61
N PRO A 52 3.23 12.47 0.63
CA PRO A 52 1.87 12.57 0.09
C PRO A 52 1.76 12.07 -1.36
N PHE A 53 0.58 11.59 -1.76
CA PHE A 53 0.30 11.24 -3.15
C PHE A 53 0.22 12.51 -4.00
N THR A 54 0.84 12.46 -5.18
CA THR A 54 0.81 13.56 -6.15
C THR A 54 -0.45 13.48 -7.04
N PRO A 55 -0.84 14.60 -7.69
CA PRO A 55 -1.88 14.59 -8.73
C PRO A 55 -1.67 13.53 -9.81
N PHE A 56 -0.41 13.32 -10.23
CA PHE A 56 -0.07 12.27 -11.18
C PHE A 56 -0.35 10.88 -10.63
N GLU A 57 0.03 10.60 -9.38
CA GLU A 57 -0.26 9.31 -8.75
C GLU A 57 -1.76 9.10 -8.55
N TYR A 58 -2.53 10.13 -8.20
CA TYR A 58 -3.99 10.02 -8.11
C TYR A 58 -4.61 9.61 -9.46
N ASN A 59 -4.19 10.25 -10.55
CA ASN A 59 -4.63 9.91 -11.90
C ASN A 59 -4.23 8.47 -12.28
N MET A 60 -3.00 8.07 -11.95
CA MET A 60 -2.51 6.72 -12.19
C MET A 60 -3.31 5.67 -11.40
N ILE A 61 -3.65 5.95 -10.13
CA ILE A 61 -4.49 5.08 -9.31
C ILE A 61 -5.87 4.89 -9.95
N ARG A 62 -6.50 5.96 -10.44
CA ARG A 62 -7.79 5.89 -11.15
C ARG A 62 -7.70 4.99 -12.39
N GLN A 63 -6.70 5.21 -13.24
CA GLN A 63 -6.51 4.41 -14.46
C GLN A 63 -6.22 2.94 -14.15
N LEU A 64 -5.36 2.66 -13.18
CA LEU A 64 -5.02 1.31 -12.78
C LEU A 64 -6.22 0.58 -12.16
N TYR A 65 -7.04 1.27 -11.37
CA TYR A 65 -8.25 0.69 -10.80
C TYR A 65 -9.29 0.39 -11.89
N GLN A 66 -9.50 1.30 -12.84
CA GLN A 66 -10.36 1.04 -14.01
C GLN A 66 -9.89 -0.18 -14.81
N LYS A 67 -8.57 -0.33 -14.97
CA LYS A 67 -7.98 -1.44 -15.75
C LYS A 67 -7.99 -2.79 -15.01
N TYR A 68 -7.73 -2.79 -13.71
CA TYR A 68 -7.43 -4.02 -12.96
C TYR A 68 -8.37 -4.30 -11.78
N GLY A 69 -9.22 -3.35 -11.39
CA GLY A 69 -9.99 -3.39 -10.15
C GLY A 69 -9.10 -3.27 -8.90
N PRO A 70 -9.52 -3.80 -7.74
CA PRO A 70 -8.85 -3.65 -6.44
C PRO A 70 -7.58 -4.54 -6.30
N ARG A 71 -6.73 -4.58 -7.33
CA ARG A 71 -5.47 -5.35 -7.33
C ARG A 71 -4.32 -4.52 -6.76
N TRP A 72 -4.42 -4.15 -5.49
CA TRP A 72 -3.49 -3.23 -4.80
C TRP A 72 -2.03 -3.67 -4.85
N ARG A 73 -1.75 -4.97 -4.74
CA ARG A 73 -0.37 -5.49 -4.85
C ARG A 73 0.25 -5.23 -6.22
N ARG A 74 -0.55 -5.31 -7.29
CA ARG A 74 -0.10 -5.02 -8.65
C ARG A 74 0.15 -3.52 -8.83
N MET A 75 -0.75 -2.69 -8.29
CA MET A 75 -0.59 -1.23 -8.33
C MET A 75 0.61 -0.76 -7.50
N SER A 76 0.88 -1.42 -6.37
CA SER A 76 2.04 -1.18 -5.50
C SER A 76 3.37 -1.36 -6.23
N ALA A 77 3.47 -2.36 -7.11
CA ALA A 77 4.67 -2.55 -7.93
C ALA A 77 4.91 -1.38 -8.91
N VAL A 78 3.84 -0.76 -9.43
CA VAL A 78 3.93 0.37 -10.37
C VAL A 78 4.20 1.68 -9.63
N LEU A 79 3.45 1.96 -8.56
CA LEU A 79 3.49 3.23 -7.83
C LEU A 79 4.66 3.29 -6.83
N ARG A 80 5.32 2.17 -6.55
CA ARG A 80 6.30 2.02 -5.46
C ARG A 80 5.74 2.53 -4.12
N ARG A 81 4.46 2.26 -3.88
CA ARG A 81 3.75 2.58 -2.63
C ARG A 81 3.30 1.31 -1.93
N PRO A 82 3.11 1.30 -0.60
CA PRO A 82 2.48 0.19 0.09
C PRO A 82 1.07 -0.09 -0.48
N PRO A 83 0.67 -1.36 -0.68
CA PRO A 83 -0.67 -1.69 -1.17
C PRO A 83 -1.80 -1.08 -0.33
N GLN A 84 -1.61 -1.06 1.00
CA GLN A 84 -2.56 -0.49 1.96
C GLN A 84 -2.75 1.02 1.72
N ALA A 85 -1.66 1.78 1.54
CA ALA A 85 -1.72 3.21 1.29
C ALA A 85 -2.46 3.53 -0.02
N ILE A 86 -2.31 2.69 -1.06
CA ILE A 86 -3.04 2.84 -2.33
C ILE A 86 -4.53 2.59 -2.13
N MET A 87 -4.90 1.57 -1.34
CA MET A 87 -6.30 1.27 -1.04
C MET A 87 -6.97 2.43 -0.28
N GLU A 88 -6.33 2.92 0.78
CA GLU A 88 -6.82 4.07 1.56
C GLU A 88 -6.97 5.31 0.68
N CYS A 89 -5.96 5.59 -0.15
CA CYS A 89 -6.03 6.68 -1.12
C CYS A 89 -7.22 6.53 -2.09
N TRP A 90 -7.46 5.32 -2.61
CA TRP A 90 -8.60 5.05 -3.49
C TRP A 90 -9.94 5.29 -2.80
N LEU A 91 -10.09 4.85 -1.55
CA LEU A 91 -11.32 5.06 -0.78
C LEU A 91 -11.60 6.56 -0.59
N SER A 92 -10.56 7.35 -0.26
CA SER A 92 -10.68 8.81 -0.16
C SER A 92 -11.07 9.47 -1.50
N LEU A 93 -10.44 9.06 -2.61
CA LEU A 93 -10.77 9.58 -3.94
C LEU A 93 -12.23 9.29 -4.31
N LYS A 94 -12.70 8.06 -4.06
CA LYS A 94 -14.08 7.67 -4.34
C LYS A 94 -15.07 8.47 -3.51
N ALA A 95 -14.79 8.66 -2.22
CA ALA A 95 -15.66 9.44 -1.33
C ALA A 95 -15.78 10.90 -1.80
N MET A 96 -14.69 11.52 -2.25
CA MET A 96 -14.71 12.87 -2.82
C MET A 96 -15.53 12.93 -4.11
N ASP A 97 -15.33 11.99 -5.04
CA ASP A 97 -16.09 11.93 -6.30
C ASP A 97 -17.60 11.76 -6.05
N ASP A 98 -17.96 10.91 -5.07
CA ASP A 98 -19.36 10.69 -4.69
C ASP A 98 -20.00 11.94 -4.07
N GLU A 99 -19.26 12.71 -3.27
CA GLU A 99 -19.74 13.96 -2.68
C GLU A 99 -19.95 15.06 -3.72
N ILE A 100 -19.00 15.22 -4.65
CA ILE A 100 -19.10 16.18 -5.77
C ILE A 100 -20.35 15.86 -6.62
N ARG A 101 -20.63 14.57 -6.87
CA ARG A 101 -21.82 14.15 -7.63
C ARG A 101 -23.13 14.53 -6.92
N LYS A 102 -23.19 14.39 -5.59
CA LYS A 102 -24.38 14.79 -4.81
C LYS A 102 -24.63 16.29 -4.89
N GLN A 103 -23.59 17.11 -4.71
CA GLN A 103 -23.71 18.57 -4.75
C GLN A 103 -24.17 19.07 -6.12
N MET A 104 -23.61 18.52 -7.21
CA MET A 104 -24.06 18.85 -8.57
C MET A 104 -25.51 18.43 -8.83
N SER A 105 -25.97 17.32 -8.22
CA SER A 105 -27.35 16.86 -8.36
C SER A 105 -28.32 17.80 -7.63
N VAL A 106 -27.94 18.31 -6.45
CA VAL A 106 -28.73 19.29 -5.69
C VAL A 106 -28.82 20.63 -6.43
N GLN A 107 -27.70 21.13 -6.96
CA GLN A 107 -27.68 22.41 -7.69
C GLN A 107 -28.58 22.39 -8.94
N ARG A 108 -28.63 21.26 -9.67
CA ARG A 108 -29.50 21.11 -10.85
C ARG A 108 -31.00 21.07 -10.52
N LEU A 109 -31.38 20.76 -9.29
CA LEU A 109 -32.78 20.75 -8.85
C LEU A 109 -33.26 22.14 -8.40
N LEU A 110 -32.35 23.08 -8.19
CA LEU A 110 -32.62 24.44 -7.71
C LEU A 110 -32.48 25.50 -8.80
N SER A 111 -32.09 25.10 -10.01
CA SER A 111 -31.92 25.93 -11.22
C SER A 111 -33.00 25.64 -12.25
#